data_AF-E1KVA5-F1
#
_entry.id   AF-E1KVA5-F1
#
_cell.length_a   1.000
_cell.length_b   1.000
_cell.length_c   1.000
_cell.angle_alpha   90.00
_cell.angle_beta   90.00
_cell.angle_gamma   90.00
#
_symmetry.space_group_name_H-M   'P 1'
#
loop_
_entity.id
_entity.type
_entity.pdbx_description
1 polymer ?
#
loop_
_entity_poly.entity_id
_entity_poly.type
_entity_poly.pdbx_seq_one_letter_code
_entity_poly.pdbx_strand_id
1 'polypeptide(L)'
;MVLKNKGFNINHKKVLRIMREESLLCNKFKTRSRKYSSYKGEVGKVADNLVKRQFTASKPNELWLTDVTEFRIKGEENKLYLSPI
;
A
#
# COMPACT_ATOMS: atom_id res chain seq x y z
N MET A 1 -7.70 26.93 -8.83
CA MET A 1 -9.08 26.72 -8.31
C MET A 1 -10.01 26.73 -9.53
N VAL A 2 -10.63 25.60 -9.90
CA VAL A 2 -11.28 25.42 -11.21
C VAL A 2 -12.34 26.50 -11.51
N LEU A 3 -13.14 26.89 -10.52
CA LEU A 3 -14.17 27.93 -10.67
C LEU A 3 -13.58 29.34 -10.85
N LYS A 4 -12.49 29.65 -10.14
CA LYS A 4 -11.77 30.93 -10.31
C LYS A 4 -11.15 31.04 -11.71
N ASN A 5 -10.64 29.93 -12.24
CA ASN A 5 -10.10 29.87 -13.61
C ASN A 5 -11.19 30.03 -14.69
N LYS A 6 -12.46 29.72 -14.36
CA LYS A 6 -13.63 29.96 -15.21
C LYS A 6 -14.24 31.37 -15.03
N GLY A 7 -13.57 32.26 -14.28
CA GLY A 7 -14.04 33.64 -14.03
C GLY A 7 -15.05 33.79 -12.89
N PHE A 8 -15.40 32.72 -12.18
CA PHE A 8 -16.32 32.81 -11.05
C PHE A 8 -15.61 33.31 -9.78
N ASN A 9 -16.03 34.47 -9.28
CA ASN A 9 -15.58 34.99 -7.98
C ASN A 9 -16.48 34.47 -6.85
N ILE A 10 -16.28 33.22 -6.44
CA ILE A 10 -17.09 32.54 -5.42
C ILE A 10 -16.18 32.04 -4.28
N ASN A 11 -16.59 32.29 -3.05
CA ASN A 11 -15.91 31.78 -1.85
C ASN A 11 -16.07 30.24 -1.75
N HIS A 12 -14.99 29.53 -1.41
CA HIS A 12 -15.01 28.07 -1.19
C HIS A 12 -16.06 27.62 -0.16
N LYS A 13 -16.40 28.45 0.83
CA LYS A 13 -17.46 28.16 1.81
C LYS A 13 -18.83 28.01 1.15
N LYS A 14 -19.13 28.84 0.14
CA LYS A 14 -20.39 28.77 -0.63
C LYS A 14 -20.46 27.49 -1.45
N VAL A 15 -19.36 27.12 -2.10
CA VAL A 15 -19.26 25.86 -2.86
C VAL A 15 -19.46 24.66 -1.94
N LEU A 16 -18.81 24.64 -0.78
CA LEU A 16 -18.95 23.56 0.20
C LEU A 16 -20.38 23.43 0.74
N ARG A 17 -21.08 24.56 0.95
CA ARG A 17 -22.49 24.55 1.39
C ARG A 17 -23.40 23.90 0.35
N ILE A 18 -23.30 24.32 -0.91
CA ILE A 18 -24.08 23.76 -2.02
C ILE A 18 -23.79 22.26 -2.18
N MET A 19 -22.52 21.84 -2.11
CA MET A 19 -22.15 20.42 -2.20
C MET A 19 -22.75 19.57 -1.08
N ARG A 20 -23.05 20.16 0.10
CA ARG A 20 -23.73 19.47 1.20
C ARG A 20 -25.23 19.40 0.97
N GLU A 21 -25.84 20.52 0.57
CA GLU A 21 -27.28 20.62 0.25
C GLU A 21 -27.65 19.63 -0.86
N GLU A 22 -26.83 19.52 -1.90
CA GLU A 22 -27.03 18.64 -3.06
C GLU A 22 -26.47 17.22 -2.87
N SER A 23 -25.98 16.87 -1.68
CA SER A 23 -25.39 15.54 -1.39
C SER A 23 -24.24 15.12 -2.32
N LEU A 24 -23.46 16.08 -2.84
CA LEU A 24 -22.35 15.87 -3.78
C LEU A 24 -20.99 15.60 -3.10
N LEU A 25 -20.98 15.36 -1.78
CA LEU A 25 -19.75 15.07 -1.07
C LEU A 25 -19.22 13.68 -1.42
N CYS A 26 -17.92 13.60 -1.73
CA CYS A 26 -17.27 12.33 -1.98
C CYS A 26 -17.21 11.47 -0.70
N ASN A 27 -17.89 10.33 -0.72
CA ASN A 27 -17.90 9.39 0.40
C ASN A 27 -16.73 8.38 0.36
N LYS A 28 -16.11 8.19 -0.81
CA LYS A 28 -15.07 7.16 -1.04
C LYS A 28 -13.78 7.38 -0.23
N PHE A 29 -13.46 8.63 0.09
CA PHE A 29 -12.22 9.00 0.79
C PHE A 29 -12.46 9.56 2.19
N LYS A 30 -13.62 9.28 2.80
CA LYS A 30 -13.96 9.76 4.16
C LYS A 30 -13.00 9.21 5.23
N THR A 31 -12.56 7.98 5.06
CA THR A 31 -11.60 7.34 5.96
C THR A 31 -10.18 7.52 5.45
N ARG A 32 -9.26 7.88 6.35
CA ARG A 32 -7.82 7.81 6.09
C ARG A 32 -7.47 6.33 5.93
N SER A 33 -7.49 5.82 4.70
CA SER A 33 -7.17 4.42 4.38
C SER A 33 -5.68 4.09 4.52
N ARG A 34 -4.83 5.12 4.68
CA ARG A 34 -3.41 4.93 4.96
C ARG A 34 -3.24 4.39 6.37
N LYS A 35 -2.92 3.09 6.45
CA LYS A 35 -2.41 2.47 7.67
C LYS A 35 -1.09 3.15 8.06
N TYR A 36 -0.84 3.25 9.36
CA TYR A 36 0.45 3.69 9.89
C TYR A 36 1.57 2.84 9.27
N SER A 37 2.62 3.50 8.81
CA SER A 37 3.82 2.85 8.27
C SER A 37 4.99 3.25 9.14
N SER A 38 5.54 2.30 9.90
CA SER A 38 6.80 2.46 10.63
C SER A 38 8.03 2.34 9.72
N TYR A 39 7.82 2.08 8.42
CA TYR A 39 8.88 1.97 7.43
C TYR A 39 9.64 3.30 7.35
N LYS A 40 10.90 3.29 7.78
CA LYS A 40 11.78 4.46 7.81
C LYS A 40 12.54 4.70 6.50
N GLY A 41 12.21 3.97 5.42
CA GLY A 41 13.01 3.91 4.20
C GLY A 41 13.94 2.69 4.18
N GLU A 42 14.93 2.69 3.29
CA GLU A 42 16.01 1.69 3.31
C GLU A 42 16.86 1.92 4.57
N VAL A 43 16.72 1.01 5.54
CA VAL A 43 17.51 1.02 6.77
C VAL A 43 18.56 -0.07 6.66
N GLY A 44 19.84 0.31 6.69
CA GLY A 44 20.98 -0.61 6.63
C GLY A 44 21.50 -0.89 5.22
N LYS A 45 22.40 -1.86 5.10
CA LYS A 45 22.97 -2.29 3.82
C LYS A 45 22.04 -3.32 3.20
N VAL A 46 21.36 -2.97 2.11
CA VAL A 46 20.59 -3.91 1.31
C VAL A 46 21.58 -4.81 0.57
N ALA A 47 21.44 -6.13 0.73
CA ALA A 47 22.24 -7.09 -0.03
C ALA A 47 21.79 -7.10 -1.50
N ASP A 48 22.74 -7.27 -2.41
CA ASP A 48 22.44 -7.33 -3.83
C ASP A 48 21.50 -8.49 -4.15
N ASN A 49 20.48 -8.25 -4.96
CA ASN A 49 19.60 -9.30 -5.45
C ASN A 49 20.35 -10.12 -6.51
N LEU A 50 21.03 -11.17 -6.06
CA LEU A 50 21.80 -12.08 -6.91
C LEU A 50 20.93 -12.82 -7.95
N VAL A 51 19.67 -13.10 -7.60
CA VAL A 51 18.75 -13.92 -8.40
C VAL A 51 18.09 -13.11 -9.52
N LYS A 52 17.91 -11.79 -9.34
CA LYS A 52 17.27 -10.89 -10.33
C LYS A 52 15.94 -11.43 -10.88
N ARG A 53 15.17 -12.15 -10.06
CA ARG A 53 13.91 -12.85 -10.43
C ARG A 53 14.07 -13.97 -11.47
N GLN A 54 15.27 -14.49 -11.66
CA GLN A 54 15.54 -15.67 -12.48
C GLN A 54 15.45 -16.94 -11.62
N PHE A 55 14.28 -17.57 -11.62
CA PHE A 55 13.98 -18.74 -10.78
C PHE A 55 14.28 -20.09 -11.46
N THR A 56 14.79 -20.06 -12.67
CA THR A 56 15.13 -21.26 -13.45
C THR A 56 16.64 -21.50 -13.43
N ALA A 57 17.05 -22.72 -13.11
CA ALA A 57 18.44 -23.18 -13.15
C ALA A 57 18.65 -24.21 -14.28
N SER A 58 19.86 -24.28 -14.81
CA SER A 58 20.20 -25.21 -15.90
C SER A 58 20.62 -26.58 -15.37
N LYS A 59 21.18 -26.63 -14.16
CA LYS A 59 21.59 -27.86 -13.46
C LYS A 59 21.14 -27.85 -12.00
N PRO A 60 21.05 -29.02 -11.36
CA PRO A 60 20.86 -29.10 -9.91
C PRO A 60 21.94 -28.33 -9.15
N ASN A 61 21.58 -27.81 -7.97
CA ASN A 61 22.47 -27.08 -7.05
C ASN A 61 23.04 -25.74 -7.54
N GLU A 62 22.56 -25.19 -8.66
CA GLU A 62 22.97 -23.84 -9.12
C GLU A 62 22.19 -22.71 -8.43
N LEU A 63 20.99 -23.00 -7.92
CA LEU A 63 20.11 -22.02 -7.30
C LEU A 63 19.39 -22.64 -6.11
N TRP A 64 19.69 -22.13 -4.91
CA TRP A 64 19.01 -22.49 -3.67
C TRP A 64 18.23 -21.27 -3.18
N LEU A 65 16.92 -21.44 -3.01
CA LEU A 65 16.02 -20.38 -2.60
C LEU A 65 15.24 -20.88 -1.40
N THR A 66 15.12 -20.05 -0.38
CA THR A 66 14.25 -20.30 0.77
C THR A 66 13.18 -19.24 0.81
N ASP A 67 11.95 -19.64 1.08
CA ASP A 67 10.83 -18.75 1.31
C ASP A 67 10.24 -19.00 2.71
N VAL A 68 9.78 -17.92 3.33
CA VAL A 68 9.07 -17.98 4.61
C VAL A 68 7.63 -17.61 4.34
N THR A 69 6.72 -18.54 4.58
CA THR A 69 5.27 -18.32 4.41
C THR A 69 4.63 -18.05 5.78
N GLU A 70 4.02 -16.87 5.97
CA GLU A 70 3.16 -16.56 7.14
C GLU A 70 1.79 -17.21 6.92
N PHE A 71 1.34 -18.00 7.91
CA PHE A 71 -0.02 -18.52 7.97
C PHE A 71 -0.68 -18.13 9.29
N ARG A 72 -2.00 -17.92 9.21
CA ARG A 72 -2.84 -17.57 10.36
C ARG A 72 -3.85 -18.67 10.60
N ILE A 73 -3.92 -19.14 11.83
CA ILE A 73 -4.94 -20.10 12.26
C ILE A 73 -6.21 -19.30 12.61
N LYS A 74 -7.35 -19.71 12.06
CA LYS A 74 -8.63 -19.06 12.33
C LYS A 74 -9.01 -19.28 13.80
N GLY A 75 -9.09 -18.20 14.57
CA GLY A 75 -9.44 -18.23 15.99
C GLY A 75 -8.25 -18.13 16.93
N GLU A 76 -7.02 -18.12 16.41
CA GLU A 76 -5.81 -17.84 17.20
C GLU A 76 -5.24 -16.47 16.82
N GLU A 77 -4.69 -15.76 17.81
CA GLU A 77 -3.99 -14.48 17.59
C GLU A 77 -2.55 -14.68 17.11
N ASN A 78 -2.03 -15.90 17.25
CA ASN A 78 -0.64 -16.22 16.93
C ASN A 78 -0.43 -16.36 15.42
N LYS A 79 0.73 -15.87 14.98
CA LYS A 79 1.21 -16.03 13.61
C LYS A 79 2.19 -17.19 13.57
N LEU A 80 2.04 -18.04 12.56
CA LEU A 80 2.96 -19.13 12.30
C LEU A 80 3.71 -18.88 11.00
N TYR A 81 4.96 -19.35 10.95
CA TYR A 81 5.86 -19.15 9.83
C TYR A 81 6.43 -20.52 9.43
N LEU A 82 6.30 -20.89 8.15
CA LEU A 82 6.84 -22.13 7.60
C LEU A 82 8.00 -21.80 6.67
N SER A 83 9.14 -22.48 6.89
CA SER A 83 10.27 -22.55 5.96
C SER A 83 10.44 -24.02 5.55
N PRO A 84 10.28 -24.38 4.27
CA PRO A 84 10.35 -25.77 3.82
C PRO A 84 11.78 -26.29 3.59
N ILE A 85 12.81 -25.52 3.97
CA ILE A 85 14.24 -25.83 3.83
C ILE A 85 14.92 -25.67 5.19
#